data_AF-A0A7J2TKK6-F1
#
_entry.id   AF-A0A7J2TKK6-F1
#
_cell.length_a   1.000
_cell.length_b   1.000
_cell.length_c   1.000
_cell.angle_alpha   90.00
_cell.angle_beta   90.00
_cell.angle_gamma   90.00
#
_symmetry.space_group_name_H-M   'P 1'
#
loop_
_entity.id
_entity.type
_entity.pdbx_description
1 polymer ?
#
loop_
_entity_poly.entity_id
_entity_poly.type
_entity_poly.pdbx_seq_one_letter_code
_entity_poly.pdbx_strand_id
1 'polypeptide(L)'
;MIILHLRNCCIETAARKKYERLVSELLNEESEEKEKELEFLLEFLKKADFPELRRMGFDGREEMVIIVRKEGEKFLVEKLCST
;
A
#
# COMPACT_ATOMS: atom_id res chain seq x y z
N MET A 1 -1.10 9.03 3.58
CA MET A 1 -1.03 8.50 2.20
C MET A 1 0.18 7.58 2.13
N ILE A 2 0.11 6.50 1.37
CA ILE A 2 1.25 5.57 1.20
C ILE A 2 1.50 5.32 -0.27
N ILE A 3 2.76 5.13 -0.63
CA ILE A 3 3.17 4.75 -1.99
C ILE A 3 3.57 3.29 -1.99
N LEU A 4 2.92 2.51 -2.85
CA LEU A 4 3.18 1.09 -3.06
C LEU A 4 3.71 0.86 -4.47
N HIS A 5 4.68 -0.03 -4.58
CA HIS A 5 5.26 -0.43 -5.86
C HIS A 5 4.76 -1.83 -6.19
N LEU A 6 3.90 -1.93 -7.20
CA LEU A 6 3.46 -3.20 -7.77
C LEU A 6 4.53 -3.65 -8.76
N ARG A 7 5.40 -4.57 -8.35
CA ARG A 7 6.39 -5.21 -9.23
C ARG A 7 6.10 -6.69 -9.32
N ASN A 8 5.41 -7.11 -10.38
CA ASN A 8 5.08 -8.52 -10.62
C ASN A 8 4.35 -9.19 -9.43
N CYS A 9 3.61 -8.40 -8.65
CA CYS A 9 2.99 -8.76 -7.39
C CYS A 9 1.71 -7.95 -7.21
N CYS A 10 0.65 -8.60 -6.72
CA CYS A 10 -0.63 -7.94 -6.45
C CYS A 10 -0.48 -6.86 -5.35
N ILE A 11 -1.44 -5.93 -5.33
CA ILE A 11 -1.52 -4.85 -4.34
C ILE A 11 -1.45 -5.30 -2.89
N GLU A 12 -2.06 -6.44 -2.58
CA GLU A 12 -2.02 -7.07 -1.25
C GLU A 12 -0.59 -7.48 -0.89
N THR A 13 0.12 -8.15 -1.80
CA THR A 13 1.51 -8.57 -1.63
C THR A 13 2.45 -7.38 -1.51
N ALA A 14 2.25 -6.33 -2.32
CA ALA A 14 3.05 -5.12 -2.28
C ALA A 14 2.86 -4.36 -0.95
N ALA A 15 1.61 -4.24 -0.50
CA ALA A 15 1.28 -3.68 0.81
C ALA A 15 1.95 -4.50 1.92
N ARG A 16 1.85 -5.84 1.89
CA ARG A 16 2.48 -6.70 2.91
C ARG A 16 4.00 -6.58 2.94
N LYS A 17 4.66 -6.50 1.79
CA LYS A 17 6.12 -6.24 1.72
C LYS A 17 6.50 -4.90 2.34
N LYS A 18 5.72 -3.85 2.06
CA LYS A 18 5.92 -2.52 2.64
C LYS A 18 5.69 -2.55 4.16
N TYR A 19 4.66 -3.27 4.62
CA TYR A 19 4.40 -3.50 6.04
C TYR A 19 5.61 -4.13 6.74
N GLU A 20 6.10 -5.28 6.26
CA GLU A 20 7.22 -5.98 6.87
C GLU A 20 8.48 -5.10 6.93
N ARG A 21 8.71 -4.30 5.88
CA ARG A 21 9.80 -3.33 5.85
C ARG A 21 9.63 -2.22 6.89
N LEU A 22 8.45 -1.61 6.97
CA LEU A 22 8.13 -0.58 7.97
C LEU A 22 8.24 -1.12 9.41
N VAL A 23 7.72 -2.32 9.69
CA VAL A 23 7.89 -2.98 10.99
C VAL A 23 9.37 -3.14 11.30
N SER A 24 10.15 -3.68 10.36
CA SER A 24 11.58 -3.90 10.57
C SER A 24 12.33 -2.59 10.80
N GLU A 25 11.95 -1.51 10.11
CA GLU A 25 12.53 -0.19 10.33
C GLU A 25 12.14 0.36 11.70
N LEU A 26 10.87 0.27 12.10
CA LEU A 26 10.38 0.71 13.42
C LEU A 26 11.03 -0.04 14.59
N LEU A 27 11.34 -1.32 14.40
CA LEU A 27 12.07 -2.11 15.39
C LEU A 27 13.52 -1.63 15.59
N ASN A 28 14.12 -1.00 14.59
CA ASN A 28 15.49 -0.48 14.66
C ASN A 28 15.52 1.01 15.03
N GLU A 29 14.53 1.78 14.58
CA GLU A 29 14.45 3.22 14.73
C GLU A 29 12.99 3.62 14.98
N GLU A 30 12.70 4.08 16.20
CA GLU A 30 11.39 4.58 16.56
C GLU A 30 11.11 5.88 15.79
N SER A 31 10.07 5.88 14.98
CA SER A 31 9.71 6.99 14.11
C SER A 31 8.20 7.11 14.06
N GLU A 32 7.67 8.13 14.72
CA GLU A 32 6.23 8.36 14.85
C GLU A 32 5.53 8.49 13.46
N GLU A 33 6.25 8.99 12.46
CA GLU A 33 5.79 9.06 11.07
C GLU A 33 5.61 7.66 10.45
N LYS A 34 6.59 6.77 10.66
CA LYS A 34 6.55 5.39 10.16
C LYS A 34 5.48 4.58 10.88
N GLU A 35 5.24 4.83 12.17
CA GLU A 35 4.15 4.20 12.93
C GLU A 35 2.78 4.56 12.35
N LYS A 36 2.55 5.86 12.05
CA LYS A 36 1.32 6.32 11.40
C LYS A 36 1.15 5.72 10.00
N GLU A 37 2.23 5.61 9.22
CA GLU A 37 2.19 4.92 7.93
C GLU A 37 1.85 3.43 8.08
N LEU A 38 2.43 2.76 9.08
CA LEU A 38 2.20 1.36 9.36
C LEU A 38 0.76 1.09 9.77
N GLU A 39 0.21 1.90 10.69
CA GLU A 39 -1.19 1.80 11.11
C GLU A 39 -2.13 1.99 9.93
N PHE A 40 -1.89 3.01 9.09
CA PHE A 40 -2.64 3.25 7.87
C PHE A 40 -2.59 2.04 6.93
N LEU A 41 -1.41 1.46 6.74
CA LEU A 41 -1.19 0.34 5.85
C LEU A 41 -1.84 -0.95 6.38
N LEU A 42 -1.87 -1.13 7.70
CA LEU A 42 -2.56 -2.24 8.37
C LEU A 42 -4.08 -2.08 8.26
N GLU A 43 -4.60 -0.86 8.44
CA GLU A 43 -6.01 -0.55 8.15
C GLU A 43 -6.35 -0.83 6.69
N PHE A 44 -5.52 -0.39 5.75
CA PHE A 44 -5.70 -0.68 4.33
C PHE A 44 -5.71 -2.19 4.07
N LEU A 45 -4.77 -2.95 4.63
CA LEU A 45 -4.74 -4.41 4.55
C LEU A 45 -5.98 -5.10 5.13
N LYS A 46 -6.66 -4.50 6.11
CA LYS A 46 -7.88 -5.07 6.72
C LYS A 46 -9.17 -4.64 6.03
N LYS A 47 -9.26 -3.39 5.59
CA LYS A 47 -10.50 -2.77 5.12
C LYS A 47 -10.57 -2.58 3.61
N ALA A 48 -9.45 -2.69 2.89
CA ALA A 48 -9.47 -2.47 1.44
C ALA A 48 -10.08 -3.65 0.68
N ASP A 49 -10.86 -3.33 -0.33
CA ASP A 49 -11.44 -4.29 -1.27
C ASP A 49 -10.41 -4.74 -2.31
N PHE A 50 -9.50 -5.64 -1.91
CA PHE A 50 -8.54 -6.27 -2.81
C PHE A 50 -9.15 -6.94 -4.05
N PRO A 51 -10.32 -7.60 -3.99
CA PRO A 51 -10.94 -8.16 -5.17
C PRO A 51 -11.29 -7.10 -6.22
N GLU A 52 -11.80 -5.95 -5.77
CA GLU A 52 -12.13 -4.82 -6.64
C GLU A 52 -10.87 -4.18 -7.20
N LEU A 53 -9.85 -3.95 -6.37
CA LEU A 53 -8.57 -3.41 -6.79
C LEU A 53 -7.90 -4.30 -7.86
N ARG A 54 -7.93 -5.62 -7.71
CA ARG A 54 -7.44 -6.54 -8.75
C ARG A 54 -8.26 -6.42 -10.04
N ARG A 55 -9.58 -6.25 -9.97
CA ARG A 55 -10.44 -6.03 -11.15
C ARG A 55 -10.15 -4.70 -11.85
N MET A 56 -9.75 -3.67 -11.10
CA MET A 56 -9.32 -2.37 -11.64
C MET A 56 -7.93 -2.42 -12.32
N GLY A 57 -7.25 -3.56 -12.30
CA GLY A 57 -5.93 -3.73 -12.92
C GLY A 57 -4.76 -3.41 -11.98
N PHE A 58 -4.97 -3.50 -10.67
CA PHE A 58 -3.91 -3.50 -9.64
C PHE A 58 -3.50 -4.93 -9.25
N ASP A 59 -3.55 -5.86 -10.20
CA ASP A 59 -3.18 -7.26 -10.00
C ASP A 59 -1.66 -7.50 -10.13
N GLY A 60 -0.91 -6.49 -10.55
CA GLY A 60 0.56 -6.53 -10.61
C GLY A 60 1.11 -7.24 -11.84
N ARG A 61 0.31 -7.40 -12.91
CA ARG A 61 0.78 -7.87 -14.23
C ARG A 61 1.84 -6.97 -14.84
N GLU A 62 1.78 -5.69 -14.53
CA GLU A 62 2.71 -4.67 -15.02
C GLU A 62 3.37 -3.99 -13.83
N GLU A 63 4.63 -3.58 -14.02
CA GLU A 63 5.30 -2.74 -13.04
C GLU A 63 4.61 -1.38 -12.99
N MET A 64 3.99 -1.06 -11.85
CA MET A 64 3.32 0.22 -11.67
C MET A 64 3.47 0.72 -10.25
N VAL A 65 3.58 2.04 -10.11
CA VAL A 65 3.57 2.70 -8.82
C VAL A 65 2.15 3.16 -8.55
N ILE A 66 1.67 2.94 -7.33
CA ILE A 66 0.35 3.37 -6.92
C ILE A 66 0.45 4.20 -5.65
N ILE A 67 -0.48 5.14 -5.51
CA ILE A 67 -0.69 5.89 -4.29
C ILE A 67 -2.00 5.45 -3.65
N VAL A 68 -1.96 5.18 -2.36
CA VAL A 68 -3.14 4.89 -1.55
C VAL A 68 -3.37 6.06 -0.61
N ARG A 69 -4.57 6.65 -0.71
CA ARG A 69 -5.03 7.71 0.18
C ARG A 69 -6.35 7.30 0.82
N LYS A 70 -6.58 7.74 2.06
CA LYS A 70 -7.83 7.48 2.78
C LYS A 70 -8.71 8.72 2.62
N GLU A 71 -9.93 8.51 2.14
CA GLU A 71 -10.94 9.54 1.98
C GLU A 71 -12.16 9.12 2.81
N GLY A 72 -12.22 9.61 4.05
CA GLY A 72 -13.20 9.18 5.05
C GLY A 72 -13.02 7.70 5.43
N GLU A 73 -14.03 6.88 5.13
CA GLU A 73 -14.03 5.44 5.39
C GLU A 73 -13.51 4.60 4.21
N LYS A 74 -13.24 5.23 3.06
CA LYS A 74 -12.79 4.53 1.85
C LYS A 74 -11.31 4.76 1.57
N PHE A 75 -10.71 3.80 0.87
CA PHE A 75 -9.35 3.90 0.37
C PHE A 75 -9.39 4.15 -1.14
N LEU A 76 -8.82 5.26 -1.57
CA LEU A 76 -8.61 5.56 -2.98
C LEU A 76 -7.22 5.10 -3.38
N VAL A 77 -7.17 4.34 -4.47
CA VAL A 77 -5.94 3.83 -5.07
C VAL A 77 -5.80 4.38 -6.47
N GLU A 78 -4.71 5.07 -6.74
CA GLU A 78 -4.44 5.71 -8.03
C GLU A 78 -3.08 5.30 -8.57
N LYS A 79 -2.96 5.18 -9.89
CA LYS A 79 -1.68 4.90 -10.56
C LYS A 79 -0.88 6.18 -10.66
N LEU A 80 0.36 6.15 -10.15
CA LEU A 80 1.40 7.13 -10.44
C LEU A 80 2.04 6.72 -11.77
N CYS A 81 1.53 7.26 -12.88
CA CYS A 81 2.24 7.18 -14.15
C CYS A 81 3.49 8.05 -14.07
N SER A 82 4.66 7.43 -14.12
CA SER A 82 5.92 8.14 -14.40
C SER A 82 5.87 8.59 -15.86
N THR A 83 5.73 9.90 -16.08
CA THR A 83 5.85 10.55 -17.40
C THR A 83 7.22 10.32 -18.01
#